data_AF-A0A9E2GQV4-F1
#
_entry.id   AF-A0A9E2GQV4-F1
#
_cell.length_a   1.000
_cell.length_b   1.000
_cell.length_c   1.000
_cell.angle_alpha   90.00
_cell.angle_beta   90.00
_cell.angle_gamma   90.00
#
_symmetry.space_group_name_H-M   'P 1'
#
loop_
_entity.id
_entity.type
_entity.pdbx_description
1 polymer ?
#
loop_
_entity_poly.entity_id
_entity_poly.type
_entity_poly.pdbx_seq_one_letter_code
_entity_poly.pdbx_strand_id
1 'polypeptide(L)'
;MFKLQSYTKDDYTHIGVTVGSDLIHREGEDGLASWKRDREVLKKYAFTDEEYALFEELLKKHGELINKRSETVARKKGSLAERDQLLHLAWIWVEQAGAMLGRLAVDNPDLARRFNETYPEEDNQLWRAIEPINALLVEHKSAFAASVPVQALIDEAPALRERLNGLFGRIEAAKAEPMQDTREIDELDGRIYVLLRDLNSAGRRAIRAGLLTRQAPYYRFNHLRRAPRPAPTPDTPA
;
A
#
# COMPACT_ATOMS: atom_id res chain seq x y z
N MET A 1 0.60 1.59 -42.14
CA MET A 1 -0.27 0.39 -42.16
C MET A 1 -1.19 0.47 -40.94
N PHE A 2 -2.51 0.57 -41.13
CA PHE A 2 -3.46 0.55 -40.02
C PHE A 2 -3.67 -0.92 -39.63
N LYS A 3 -3.22 -1.31 -38.42
CA LYS A 3 -3.43 -2.67 -37.91
C LYS A 3 -4.51 -2.60 -36.85
N LEU A 4 -5.60 -3.34 -37.07
CA LEU A 4 -6.60 -3.58 -36.04
C LEU A 4 -6.00 -4.53 -35.01
N GLN A 5 -6.19 -4.21 -33.73
CA GLN A 5 -5.66 -5.01 -32.63
C GLN A 5 -6.81 -5.35 -31.68
N SER A 6 -6.99 -6.63 -31.39
CA SER A 6 -7.87 -7.11 -30.33
C SER A 6 -7.10 -7.16 -29.01
N TYR A 7 -7.79 -6.87 -27.91
CA TYR A 7 -7.24 -6.95 -26.56
C TYR A 7 -8.06 -7.92 -25.71
N THR A 8 -7.38 -8.81 -25.03
CA THR A 8 -7.91 -9.64 -23.95
C THR A 8 -7.79 -8.91 -22.62
N LYS A 9 -8.40 -9.46 -21.55
CA LYS A 9 -8.24 -8.92 -20.19
C LYS A 9 -6.77 -8.92 -19.74
N ASP A 10 -6.02 -9.96 -20.10
CA ASP A 10 -4.61 -10.05 -19.76
C ASP A 10 -3.77 -9.02 -20.51
N ASP A 11 -4.12 -8.71 -21.77
CA ASP A 11 -3.46 -7.63 -22.50
C ASP A 11 -3.68 -6.26 -21.83
N TYR A 12 -4.92 -5.98 -21.40
CA TYR A 12 -5.21 -4.76 -20.65
C TYR A 12 -4.43 -4.70 -19.34
N THR A 13 -4.38 -5.81 -18.60
CA THR A 13 -3.59 -5.89 -17.36
C THR A 13 -2.11 -5.56 -17.62
N HIS A 14 -1.50 -6.15 -18.65
CA HIS A 14 -0.10 -5.89 -19.01
C HIS A 14 0.14 -4.43 -19.41
N ILE A 15 -0.80 -3.81 -20.11
CA ILE A 15 -0.72 -2.38 -20.45
C ILE A 15 -0.82 -1.54 -19.17
N GLY A 16 -1.79 -1.82 -18.30
CA GLY A 16 -2.05 -1.07 -17.07
C GLY A 16 -0.86 -0.97 -16.13
N VAL A 17 -0.16 -2.10 -15.94
CA VAL A 17 1.07 -2.18 -15.15
C VAL A 17 2.12 -1.13 -15.57
N THR A 18 2.11 -0.70 -16.84
CA THR A 18 3.13 0.22 -17.38
C THR A 18 2.76 1.69 -17.37
N VAL A 19 1.49 2.05 -17.16
CA VAL A 19 1.00 3.43 -17.34
C VAL A 19 0.83 4.19 -16.02
N GLY A 20 0.67 3.49 -14.89
CA GLY A 20 0.56 4.09 -13.56
C GLY A 20 -0.81 4.74 -13.30
N SER A 21 -1.54 4.22 -12.31
CA SER A 21 -2.96 4.50 -12.05
C SER A 21 -3.29 5.98 -11.87
N ASP A 22 -2.49 6.73 -11.10
CA ASP A 22 -2.74 8.17 -10.87
C ASP A 22 -2.60 9.00 -12.15
N LEU A 23 -1.63 8.64 -13.01
CA LEU A 23 -1.39 9.37 -14.26
C LEU A 23 -2.47 9.07 -15.28
N ILE A 24 -2.86 7.80 -15.43
CA ILE A 24 -3.92 7.43 -16.37
C ILE A 24 -5.29 7.94 -15.93
N HIS A 25 -5.55 8.07 -14.62
CA HIS A 25 -6.77 8.71 -14.12
C HIS A 25 -6.85 10.18 -14.56
N ARG A 26 -5.77 10.95 -14.38
CA ARG A 26 -5.70 12.36 -14.83
C ARG A 26 -5.86 12.51 -16.35
N GLU A 27 -5.22 11.63 -17.12
CA GLU A 27 -5.45 11.60 -18.58
C GLU A 27 -6.90 11.26 -18.93
N GLY A 28 -7.53 10.40 -18.13
CA GLY A 28 -8.94 10.06 -18.25
C GLY A 28 -9.85 11.28 -18.10
N GLU A 29 -9.61 12.10 -17.07
CA GLU A 29 -10.36 13.34 -16.83
C GLU A 29 -10.18 14.34 -17.99
N ASP A 30 -8.94 14.55 -18.44
CA ASP A 30 -8.63 15.44 -19.57
C ASP A 30 -9.27 14.94 -20.89
N GLY A 31 -9.24 13.62 -21.09
CA GLY A 31 -9.84 12.93 -22.23
C GLY A 31 -11.36 13.04 -22.22
N LEU A 32 -12.00 12.82 -21.07
CA LEU A 32 -13.45 12.96 -20.89
C LEU A 32 -13.90 14.39 -21.21
N ALA A 33 -13.21 15.39 -20.68
CA ALA A 33 -13.48 16.80 -20.97
C ALA A 33 -13.33 17.12 -22.47
N SER A 34 -12.32 16.55 -23.13
CA SER A 34 -12.08 16.73 -24.56
C SER A 34 -13.13 16.03 -25.42
N TRP A 35 -13.55 14.83 -25.05
CA TRP A 35 -14.61 14.10 -25.73
C TRP A 35 -15.95 14.83 -25.61
N LYS A 36 -16.34 15.23 -24.39
CA LYS A 36 -17.58 15.98 -24.15
C LYS A 36 -17.69 17.23 -25.02
N ARG A 37 -16.59 17.96 -25.14
CA ARG A 37 -16.50 19.21 -25.91
C ARG A 37 -16.66 19.00 -27.41
N ASP A 38 -15.99 18.00 -27.96
CA ASP A 38 -15.90 17.76 -29.41
C ASP A 38 -16.83 16.60 -29.87
N ARG A 39 -17.83 16.29 -29.04
CA ARG A 39 -18.73 15.12 -29.10
C ARG A 39 -19.35 14.89 -30.48
N GLU A 40 -19.94 15.93 -31.07
CA GLU A 40 -20.63 15.84 -32.36
C GLU A 40 -19.68 15.52 -33.53
N VAL A 41 -18.43 15.95 -33.45
CA VAL A 41 -17.42 15.60 -34.47
C VAL A 41 -16.90 14.18 -34.24
N LEU A 42 -16.68 13.80 -32.98
CA LEU A 42 -16.16 12.49 -32.61
C LEU A 42 -17.14 11.34 -32.91
N LYS A 43 -18.46 11.58 -32.87
CA LYS A 43 -19.48 10.62 -33.34
C LYS A 43 -19.22 10.11 -34.76
N LYS A 44 -18.68 10.96 -35.65
CA LYS A 44 -18.31 10.58 -37.03
C LYS A 44 -17.14 9.57 -37.09
N TYR A 45 -16.43 9.41 -35.99
CA TYR A 45 -15.33 8.46 -35.80
C TYR A 45 -15.73 7.28 -34.90
N ALA A 46 -17.04 7.02 -34.77
CA ALA A 46 -17.65 5.99 -33.95
C ALA A 46 -17.56 6.21 -32.42
N PHE A 47 -17.12 7.38 -31.95
CA PHE A 47 -17.13 7.73 -30.52
C PHE A 47 -18.53 8.21 -30.09
N THR A 48 -19.40 7.27 -29.73
CA THR A 48 -20.84 7.51 -29.51
C THR A 48 -21.16 8.02 -28.10
N ASP A 49 -22.44 8.28 -27.85
CA ASP A 49 -22.94 8.71 -26.55
C ASP A 49 -22.92 7.56 -25.52
N GLU A 50 -23.14 6.34 -25.99
CA GLU A 50 -23.03 5.12 -25.19
C GLU A 50 -21.58 4.84 -24.79
N GLU A 51 -20.63 4.99 -25.72
CA GLU A 51 -19.21 4.81 -25.40
C GLU A 51 -18.69 5.92 -24.45
N TYR A 52 -19.19 7.14 -24.58
CA TYR A 52 -18.88 8.22 -23.65
C TYR A 52 -19.38 7.89 -22.22
N ALA A 53 -20.62 7.40 -22.09
CA ALA A 53 -21.17 7.00 -20.80
C ALA A 53 -20.39 5.82 -20.19
N LEU A 54 -20.03 4.82 -21.00
CA LEU A 54 -19.19 3.71 -20.56
C LEU A 54 -17.82 4.21 -20.07
N PHE A 55 -17.21 5.14 -20.78
CA PHE A 55 -15.92 5.70 -20.38
C PHE A 55 -16.00 6.47 -19.05
N GLU A 56 -17.08 7.23 -18.84
CA GLU A 56 -17.35 7.93 -17.59
C GLU A 56 -17.52 6.94 -16.40
N GLU A 57 -18.27 5.86 -16.59
CA GLU A 57 -18.42 4.80 -15.58
C GLU A 57 -17.10 4.10 -15.26
N LEU A 58 -16.30 3.77 -16.28
CA LEU A 58 -14.98 3.17 -16.09
C LEU A 58 -14.05 4.09 -15.31
N LEU A 59 -14.03 5.39 -15.62
CA LEU A 59 -13.20 6.36 -14.94
C LEU A 59 -13.62 6.56 -13.47
N LYS A 60 -14.94 6.57 -13.21
CA LYS A 60 -15.48 6.63 -11.85
C LYS A 60 -15.07 5.41 -11.03
N LYS A 61 -15.30 4.20 -11.55
CA LYS A 61 -14.90 2.95 -10.89
C LYS A 61 -13.40 2.93 -10.60
N HIS A 62 -12.61 3.40 -11.57
CA HIS A 62 -11.16 3.51 -11.40
C HIS A 62 -10.77 4.47 -10.25
N GLY A 63 -11.39 5.64 -10.17
CA GLY A 63 -11.15 6.59 -9.07
C GLY A 63 -11.51 6.02 -7.69
N GLU A 64 -12.62 5.28 -7.58
CA GLU A 64 -13.01 4.58 -6.33
C GLU A 64 -11.95 3.58 -5.88
N LEU A 65 -11.38 2.80 -6.81
CA LEU A 65 -10.34 1.83 -6.50
C LEU A 65 -8.99 2.47 -6.13
N ILE A 66 -8.58 3.56 -6.79
CA ILE A 66 -7.38 4.33 -6.41
C ILE A 66 -7.52 4.85 -4.97
N ASN A 67 -8.68 5.40 -4.62
CA ASN A 67 -8.95 5.92 -3.28
C ASN A 67 -8.90 4.80 -2.23
N LYS A 68 -9.59 3.67 -2.48
CA LYS A 68 -9.55 2.49 -1.60
C LYS A 68 -8.13 1.95 -1.41
N ARG A 69 -7.30 1.95 -2.46
CA ARG A 69 -5.88 1.56 -2.38
C ARG A 69 -5.10 2.52 -1.50
N SER A 70 -5.29 3.83 -1.67
CA SER A 70 -4.63 4.86 -0.87
C SER A 70 -4.99 4.76 0.61
N GLU A 71 -6.28 4.58 0.92
CA GLU A 71 -6.77 4.31 2.28
C GLU A 71 -6.20 3.02 2.86
N THR A 72 -6.13 1.95 2.06
CA THR A 72 -5.54 0.68 2.48
C THR A 72 -4.05 0.80 2.78
N VAL A 73 -3.29 1.55 1.97
CA VAL A 73 -1.87 1.83 2.21
C VAL A 73 -1.69 2.68 3.47
N ALA A 74 -2.51 3.71 3.67
CA ALA A 74 -2.48 4.55 4.87
C ALA A 74 -2.79 3.73 6.13
N ARG A 75 -3.84 2.90 6.09
CA ARG A 75 -4.20 1.97 7.16
C ARG A 75 -3.07 0.97 7.46
N LYS A 76 -2.40 0.43 6.44
CA LYS A 76 -1.22 -0.43 6.62
C LYS A 76 -0.07 0.31 7.29
N LYS A 77 0.24 1.55 6.89
CA LYS A 77 1.28 2.36 7.54
C LYS A 77 0.96 2.66 9.00
N GLY A 78 -0.29 3.04 9.31
CA GLY A 78 -0.73 3.25 10.70
C GLY A 78 -0.62 1.96 11.53
N SER A 79 -1.04 0.83 10.97
CA SER A 79 -0.92 -0.48 11.62
C SER A 79 0.53 -0.92 11.84
N LEU A 80 1.47 -0.55 10.96
CA LEU A 80 2.89 -0.84 11.15
C LEU A 80 3.48 0.01 12.29
N ALA A 81 3.14 1.29 12.37
CA ALA A 81 3.59 2.13 13.48
C ALA A 81 3.04 1.65 14.83
N GLU A 82 1.76 1.26 14.89
CA GLU A 82 1.14 0.66 16.08
C GLU A 82 1.83 -0.66 16.46
N ARG A 83 2.15 -1.50 15.46
CA ARG A 83 2.90 -2.74 15.63
C ARG A 83 4.27 -2.48 16.24
N ASP A 84 5.06 -1.60 15.63
CA ASP A 84 6.44 -1.35 16.04
C ASP A 84 6.49 -0.76 17.45
N GLN A 85 5.55 0.14 17.77
CA GLN A 85 5.40 0.66 19.12
C GLN A 85 5.05 -0.44 20.13
N LEU A 86 4.13 -1.35 19.78
CA LEU A 86 3.74 -2.43 20.69
C LEU A 86 4.86 -3.45 20.90
N LEU A 87 5.60 -3.81 19.85
CA LEU A 87 6.78 -4.68 19.95
C LEU A 87 7.86 -4.02 20.80
N HIS A 88 8.09 -2.72 20.62
CA HIS A 88 9.05 -1.97 21.44
C HIS A 88 8.66 -1.95 22.93
N LEU A 89 7.39 -1.71 23.25
CA LEU A 89 6.89 -1.77 24.63
C LEU A 89 7.05 -3.17 25.22
N ALA A 90 6.80 -4.21 24.43
CA ALA A 90 6.96 -5.59 24.86
C ALA A 90 8.42 -5.95 25.17
N TRP A 91 9.35 -5.51 24.33
CA TRP A 91 10.78 -5.66 24.60
C TRP A 91 11.22 -4.89 25.85
N ILE A 92 10.77 -3.64 26.03
CA ILE A 92 11.05 -2.89 27.26
C ILE A 92 10.58 -3.67 28.49
N TRP A 93 9.36 -4.21 28.44
CA TRP A 93 8.81 -4.99 29.56
C TRP A 93 9.66 -6.23 29.86
N VAL A 94 10.05 -7.00 28.83
CA VAL A 94 10.92 -8.18 28.97
C VAL A 94 12.29 -7.82 29.55
N GLU A 95 12.90 -6.74 29.07
CA GLU A 95 14.20 -6.26 29.55
C GLU A 95 14.13 -5.77 31.00
N GLN A 96 13.06 -5.06 31.38
CA GLN A 96 12.83 -4.65 32.77
C GLN A 96 12.65 -5.87 33.68
N ALA A 97 11.85 -6.85 33.27
CA ALA A 97 11.65 -8.09 34.01
C ALA A 97 12.97 -8.87 34.15
N GLY A 98 13.74 -8.98 33.07
CA GLY A 98 15.05 -9.63 33.05
C GLY A 98 16.07 -8.95 33.96
N ALA A 99 16.13 -7.62 33.96
CA ALA A 99 17.00 -6.87 34.86
C ALA A 99 16.62 -7.07 36.33
N MET A 100 15.33 -7.14 36.65
CA MET A 100 14.86 -7.39 38.02
C MET A 100 15.17 -8.81 38.48
N LEU A 101 14.78 -9.81 37.69
CA LEU A 101 15.02 -11.23 38.00
C LEU A 101 16.51 -11.57 37.99
N GLY A 102 17.29 -10.95 37.11
CA GLY A 102 18.74 -11.13 37.01
C GLY A 102 19.48 -10.80 38.30
N ARG A 103 18.99 -9.82 39.08
CA ARG A 103 19.57 -9.50 40.39
C ARG A 103 19.36 -10.60 41.43
N LEU A 104 18.27 -11.34 41.32
CA LEU A 104 17.98 -12.48 42.19
C LEU A 104 18.64 -13.77 41.68
N ALA A 105 18.83 -13.87 40.37
CA ALA A 105 19.39 -15.03 39.70
C ALA A 105 20.88 -15.25 39.99
N VAL A 106 21.63 -14.22 40.44
CA VAL A 106 23.06 -14.31 40.77
C VAL A 106 23.35 -15.47 41.74
N ASP A 107 22.51 -15.63 42.76
CA ASP A 107 22.64 -16.69 43.77
C ASP A 107 21.56 -17.78 43.63
N ASN A 108 20.80 -17.77 42.53
CA ASN A 108 19.72 -18.72 42.25
C ASN A 108 19.82 -19.29 40.82
N PRO A 109 20.62 -20.36 40.63
CA PRO A 109 20.82 -20.98 39.32
C PRO A 109 19.53 -21.52 38.68
N ASP A 110 18.54 -21.94 39.46
CA ASP A 110 17.26 -22.43 38.92
C ASP A 110 16.44 -21.27 38.32
N LEU A 111 16.40 -20.12 38.99
CA LEU A 111 15.78 -18.91 38.44
C LEU A 111 16.46 -18.47 37.15
N ALA A 112 17.79 -18.46 37.12
CA ALA A 112 18.56 -18.13 35.92
C ALA A 112 18.18 -19.05 34.74
N ARG A 113 18.13 -20.36 34.98
CA ARG A 113 17.73 -21.36 33.98
C ARG A 113 16.31 -21.13 33.48
N ARG A 114 15.33 -21.00 34.38
CA ARG A 114 13.91 -20.81 34.03
C ARG A 114 13.67 -19.52 33.24
N PHE A 115 14.37 -18.44 33.60
CA PHE A 115 14.30 -17.20 32.83
C PHE A 115 14.89 -17.38 31.42
N ASN A 116 16.08 -17.97 31.30
CA ASN A 116 16.71 -18.19 30.00
C ASN A 116 15.89 -19.11 29.08
N GLU A 117 15.21 -20.12 29.62
CA GLU A 117 14.30 -21.00 28.86
C GLU A 117 13.05 -20.29 28.33
N THR A 118 12.70 -19.13 28.90
CA THR A 118 11.49 -18.37 28.57
C THR A 118 11.79 -17.06 27.85
N TYR A 119 13.06 -16.63 27.80
CA TYR A 119 13.48 -15.41 27.15
C TYR A 119 13.21 -15.48 25.64
N PRO A 120 12.53 -14.49 25.05
CA PRO A 120 12.27 -14.46 23.62
C PRO A 120 13.54 -14.07 22.85
N GLU A 121 13.82 -14.77 21.76
CA GLU A 121 14.91 -14.42 20.82
C GLU A 121 14.42 -13.52 19.66
N GLU A 122 13.12 -13.59 19.37
CA GLU A 122 12.49 -12.92 18.22
C GLU A 122 11.13 -12.30 18.59
N ASP A 123 10.71 -11.29 17.82
CA ASP A 123 9.44 -10.58 18.01
C ASP A 123 8.22 -11.51 18.07
N ASN A 124 8.21 -12.57 17.26
CA ASN A 124 7.13 -13.56 17.19
C ASN A 124 7.00 -14.42 18.47
N GLN A 125 8.01 -14.42 19.35
CA GLN A 125 8.04 -15.16 20.61
C GLN A 125 7.53 -14.33 21.80
N LEU A 126 7.56 -12.99 21.71
CA LEU A 126 7.20 -12.07 22.80
C LEU A 126 5.84 -12.40 23.45
N TRP A 127 4.81 -12.63 22.64
CA TRP A 127 3.47 -12.98 23.13
C TRP A 127 3.47 -14.22 24.03
N ARG A 128 4.29 -15.22 23.72
CA ARG A 128 4.38 -16.48 24.47
C ARG A 128 5.27 -16.35 25.70
N ALA A 129 6.29 -15.49 25.63
CA ALA A 129 7.28 -15.30 26.68
C ALA A 129 6.78 -14.47 27.89
N ILE A 130 5.88 -13.51 27.66
CA ILE A 130 5.41 -12.59 28.72
C ILE A 130 4.77 -13.34 29.90
N GLU A 131 3.94 -14.36 29.64
CA GLU A 131 3.23 -15.07 30.71
C GLU A 131 4.17 -15.86 31.64
N PRO A 132 5.08 -16.72 31.14
CA PRO A 132 6.07 -17.37 31.99
C PRO A 132 6.98 -16.40 32.75
N ILE A 133 7.43 -15.31 32.11
CA ILE A 133 8.26 -14.29 32.77
C ILE A 133 7.48 -13.59 33.88
N ASN A 134 6.21 -13.27 33.66
CA ASN A 134 5.34 -12.68 34.68
C ASN A 134 5.13 -13.62 35.87
N ALA A 135 4.99 -14.93 35.62
CA ALA A 135 4.90 -15.93 36.68
C ALA A 135 6.18 -15.95 37.55
N LEU A 136 7.37 -15.80 36.95
CA LEU A 136 8.63 -15.67 37.70
C LEU A 136 8.66 -14.40 38.56
N LEU A 137 8.18 -13.26 38.04
CA LEU A 137 8.08 -12.01 38.81
C LEU A 137 7.13 -12.16 40.01
N VAL A 138 5.99 -12.82 39.83
CA VAL A 138 5.02 -13.08 40.91
C VAL A 138 5.62 -13.99 41.98
N GLU A 139 6.28 -15.09 41.57
CA GLU A 139 6.93 -16.06 42.47
C GLU A 139 7.97 -15.39 43.38
N HIS A 140 8.75 -14.46 42.82
CA HIS A 140 9.84 -13.79 43.52
C HIS A 140 9.50 -12.39 44.04
N LYS A 141 8.24 -11.96 43.94
CA LYS A 141 7.81 -10.60 44.31
C LYS A 141 8.25 -10.18 45.71
N SER A 142 8.16 -11.09 46.68
CA SER A 142 8.50 -10.82 48.08
C SER A 142 9.99 -10.62 48.34
N ALA A 143 10.87 -11.03 47.40
CA ALA A 143 12.31 -10.84 47.51
C ALA A 143 12.76 -9.43 47.14
N PHE A 144 11.87 -8.62 46.54
CA PHE A 144 12.18 -7.25 46.16
C PHE A 144 11.85 -6.26 47.29
N ALA A 145 12.69 -5.22 47.42
CA ALA A 145 12.40 -4.11 48.33
C ALA A 145 11.14 -3.35 47.88
N ALA A 146 10.38 -2.79 48.83
CA ALA A 146 9.13 -2.06 48.55
C ALA A 146 9.30 -0.86 47.62
N SER A 147 10.51 -0.33 47.47
CA SER A 147 10.83 0.76 46.53
C SER A 147 10.94 0.32 45.07
N VAL A 148 11.02 -0.98 44.81
CA VAL A 148 11.08 -1.52 43.43
C VAL A 148 9.66 -1.71 42.91
N PRO A 149 9.30 -1.15 41.74
CA PRO A 149 7.93 -1.16 41.23
C PRO A 149 7.54 -2.50 40.56
N VAL A 150 7.90 -3.64 41.16
CA VAL A 150 7.60 -4.99 40.62
C VAL A 150 6.10 -5.19 40.43
N GLN A 151 5.27 -4.67 41.34
CA GLN A 151 3.82 -4.82 41.22
C GLN A 151 3.28 -4.13 39.96
N ALA A 152 3.77 -2.94 39.63
CA ALA A 152 3.33 -2.23 38.43
C ALA A 152 3.69 -3.02 37.15
N LEU A 153 4.87 -3.64 37.13
CA LEU A 153 5.31 -4.47 36.01
C LEU A 153 4.47 -5.75 35.86
N ILE A 154 4.11 -6.38 36.98
CA ILE A 154 3.20 -7.55 37.01
C ILE A 154 1.81 -7.18 36.48
N ASP A 155 1.29 -6.01 36.89
CA ASP A 155 -0.05 -5.54 36.50
C ASP A 155 -0.13 -5.14 35.03
N GLU A 156 0.99 -4.75 34.40
CA GLU A 156 1.06 -4.40 32.98
C GLU A 156 0.99 -5.63 32.05
N ALA A 157 1.47 -6.78 32.52
CA ALA A 157 1.66 -7.97 31.69
C ALA A 157 0.38 -8.48 30.98
N PRO A 158 -0.79 -8.57 31.65
CA PRO A 158 -2.03 -9.03 31.01
C PRO A 158 -2.48 -8.14 29.85
N ALA A 159 -2.42 -6.81 30.03
CA ALA A 159 -2.84 -5.85 29.01
C ALA A 159 -1.89 -5.84 27.81
N LEU A 160 -0.58 -5.91 28.06
CA LEU A 160 0.44 -6.02 27.03
C LEU A 160 0.27 -7.31 26.21
N ARG A 161 0.01 -8.43 26.92
CA ARG A 161 -0.28 -9.73 26.33
C ARG A 161 -1.51 -9.61 25.41
N GLU A 162 -2.67 -9.19 25.90
CA GLU A 162 -3.90 -9.05 25.11
C GLU A 162 -3.68 -8.26 23.80
N ARG A 163 -2.96 -7.13 23.89
CA ARG A 163 -2.62 -6.30 22.73
C ARG A 163 -1.76 -7.04 21.71
N LEU A 164 -0.76 -7.81 22.14
CA LEU A 164 0.09 -8.62 21.26
C LEU A 164 -0.71 -9.72 20.56
N ASN A 165 -1.67 -10.37 21.24
CA ASN A 165 -2.56 -11.35 20.61
C ASN A 165 -3.33 -10.73 19.43
N GLY A 166 -3.92 -9.56 19.67
CA GLY A 166 -4.66 -8.82 18.66
C GLY A 166 -3.80 -8.37 17.49
N LEU A 167 -2.50 -8.10 17.73
CA LEU A 167 -1.54 -7.79 16.66
C LEU A 167 -1.26 -9.01 15.78
N PHE A 168 -0.90 -10.16 16.38
CA PHE A 168 -0.55 -11.35 15.61
C PHE A 168 -1.77 -11.93 14.85
N GLY A 169 -2.98 -11.88 15.42
CA GLY A 169 -4.20 -12.27 14.70
C GLY A 169 -4.53 -11.38 13.49
N ARG A 170 -4.24 -10.07 13.58
CA ARG A 170 -4.44 -9.11 12.46
C ARG A 170 -3.46 -9.35 11.30
N ILE A 171 -2.22 -9.75 11.60
CA ILE A 171 -1.17 -10.00 10.59
C ILE A 171 -1.51 -11.20 9.71
N GLU A 172 -2.12 -12.25 10.27
CA GLU A 172 -2.51 -13.44 9.49
C GLU A 172 -3.65 -13.12 8.50
N ALA A 173 -4.64 -12.33 8.91
CA ALA A 173 -5.75 -11.92 8.04
C ALA A 173 -5.28 -11.01 6.87
N ALA A 174 -4.34 -10.10 7.12
CA ALA A 174 -3.88 -9.12 6.13
C ALA A 174 -3.07 -9.70 4.95
N LYS A 175 -2.54 -10.92 5.07
CA LYS A 175 -1.78 -11.58 4.00
C LYS A 175 -2.67 -12.10 2.85
N ALA A 176 -3.98 -12.28 3.06
CA ALA A 176 -4.87 -12.93 2.10
C ALA A 176 -5.50 -11.99 1.05
N GLU A 177 -5.74 -10.72 1.38
CA GLU A 177 -6.45 -9.74 0.52
C GLU A 177 -5.64 -9.01 -0.60
N PRO A 178 -4.31 -8.80 -0.55
CA PRO A 178 -3.65 -7.81 -1.43
C PRO A 178 -3.58 -8.11 -2.94
N MET A 179 -3.68 -9.37 -3.35
CA MET A 179 -3.36 -9.78 -4.73
C MET A 179 -4.48 -9.51 -5.75
N GLN A 180 -5.75 -9.51 -5.33
CA GLN A 180 -6.88 -9.35 -6.26
C GLN A 180 -7.14 -7.87 -6.61
N ASP A 181 -7.07 -6.97 -5.62
CA ASP A 181 -7.33 -5.53 -5.81
C ASP A 181 -6.32 -4.87 -6.77
N THR A 182 -5.07 -5.36 -6.83
CA THR A 182 -4.03 -4.79 -7.70
C THR A 182 -4.29 -5.14 -9.18
N ARG A 183 -4.66 -6.39 -9.46
CA ARG A 183 -4.90 -6.86 -10.84
C ARG A 183 -6.14 -6.21 -11.46
N GLU A 184 -7.17 -5.96 -10.66
CA GLU A 184 -8.39 -5.27 -11.14
C GLU A 184 -8.09 -3.81 -11.53
N ILE A 185 -7.27 -3.11 -10.75
CA ILE A 185 -6.82 -1.75 -11.08
C ILE A 185 -5.96 -1.77 -12.35
N ASP A 186 -5.00 -2.69 -12.46
CA ASP A 186 -4.16 -2.81 -13.65
C ASP A 186 -4.99 -3.10 -14.91
N GLU A 187 -6.02 -3.94 -14.83
CA GLU A 187 -6.93 -4.17 -15.96
C GLU A 187 -7.67 -2.88 -16.36
N LEU A 188 -8.17 -2.12 -15.39
CA LEU A 188 -8.87 -0.85 -15.64
C LEU A 188 -7.94 0.23 -16.23
N ASP A 189 -6.72 0.34 -15.71
CA ASP A 189 -5.67 1.23 -16.23
C ASP A 189 -5.43 0.98 -17.72
N GLY A 190 -5.30 -0.30 -18.11
CA GLY A 190 -5.13 -0.68 -19.50
C GLY A 190 -6.32 -0.35 -20.38
N ARG A 191 -7.55 -0.57 -19.90
CA ARG A 191 -8.78 -0.24 -20.65
C ARG A 191 -8.90 1.26 -20.89
N ILE A 192 -8.68 2.07 -19.86
CA ILE A 192 -8.71 3.53 -19.95
C ILE A 192 -7.63 4.02 -20.93
N TYR A 193 -6.41 3.46 -20.84
CA TYR A 193 -5.33 3.80 -21.76
C TYR A 193 -5.68 3.54 -23.23
N VAL A 194 -6.22 2.37 -23.55
CA VAL A 194 -6.58 2.02 -24.93
C VAL A 194 -7.67 2.95 -25.46
N LEU A 195 -8.73 3.21 -24.68
CA LEU A 195 -9.80 4.13 -25.06
C LEU A 195 -9.27 5.55 -25.30
N LEU A 196 -8.41 6.06 -24.42
CA LEU A 196 -7.79 7.38 -24.59
C LEU A 196 -6.84 7.44 -25.79
N ARG A 197 -6.08 6.37 -26.05
CA ARG A 197 -5.21 6.28 -27.23
C ARG A 197 -6.03 6.40 -28.51
N ASP A 198 -7.16 5.70 -28.55
CA ASP A 198 -8.03 5.65 -29.73
C ASP A 198 -8.80 6.97 -29.89
N LEU A 199 -9.29 7.56 -28.80
CA LEU A 199 -9.87 8.91 -28.76
C LEU A 199 -8.87 9.95 -29.30
N ASN A 200 -7.63 9.90 -28.80
CA ASN A 200 -6.55 10.77 -29.25
C ASN A 200 -6.24 10.57 -30.75
N SER A 201 -6.31 9.32 -31.23
CA SER A 201 -6.13 9.02 -32.65
C SER A 201 -7.26 9.61 -33.51
N ALA A 202 -8.51 9.48 -33.07
CA ALA A 202 -9.68 10.04 -33.74
C ALA A 202 -9.66 11.57 -33.78
N GLY A 203 -9.40 12.23 -32.65
CA GLY A 203 -9.30 13.68 -32.59
C GLY A 203 -8.19 14.24 -33.49
N ARG A 204 -7.01 13.60 -33.54
CA ARG A 204 -5.95 13.98 -34.50
C ARG A 204 -6.38 13.82 -35.96
N ARG A 205 -7.20 12.82 -36.28
CA ARG A 205 -7.75 12.64 -37.64
C ARG A 205 -8.77 13.73 -37.96
N ALA A 206 -9.64 14.08 -37.01
CA ALA A 206 -10.61 15.16 -37.16
C ALA A 206 -9.94 16.52 -37.39
N ILE A 207 -8.85 16.81 -36.67
CA ILE A 207 -8.03 18.01 -36.91
C ILE A 207 -7.44 18.00 -38.31
N ARG A 208 -6.80 16.89 -38.75
CA ARG A 208 -6.23 16.80 -40.10
C ARG A 208 -7.28 16.93 -41.21
N ALA A 209 -8.51 16.49 -40.95
CA ALA A 209 -9.63 16.63 -41.87
C ALA A 209 -10.28 18.02 -41.86
N GLY A 210 -9.78 18.96 -41.04
CA GLY A 210 -10.35 20.31 -40.90
C GLY A 210 -11.69 20.34 -40.15
N LEU A 211 -12.11 19.23 -39.54
CA LEU A 211 -13.37 19.14 -38.78
C LEU A 211 -13.23 19.72 -37.37
N LEU A 212 -12.00 19.81 -36.86
CA LEU A 212 -11.65 20.52 -35.63
C LEU A 212 -10.55 21.55 -35.95
N THR A 213 -10.73 22.78 -35.47
CA THR A 213 -9.83 23.92 -35.77
C THR A 213 -8.63 24.02 -34.82
N ARG A 214 -8.37 23.00 -34.01
CA ARG A 214 -7.43 23.07 -32.89
C ARG A 214 -5.99 22.67 -33.29
N GLN A 215 -5.00 23.47 -32.91
CA GLN A 215 -3.57 23.14 -33.01
C GLN A 215 -2.99 22.67 -31.66
N ALA A 216 -1.84 22.00 -31.66
CA ALA A 216 -1.21 21.39 -30.47
C ALA A 216 -1.31 22.27 -29.21
N PRO A 217 -1.63 21.71 -28.02
CA PRO A 217 -1.41 20.31 -27.62
C PRO A 217 -2.65 19.39 -27.52
N TYR A 218 -3.69 19.54 -28.35
CA TYR A 218 -4.88 18.68 -28.23
C TYR A 218 -4.67 17.23 -28.71
N TYR A 219 -5.45 16.30 -28.14
CA TYR A 219 -5.50 14.88 -28.50
C TYR A 219 -4.15 14.14 -28.45
N ARG A 220 -3.50 14.22 -27.29
CA ARG A 220 -2.26 13.51 -26.95
C ARG A 220 -2.27 13.19 -25.46
N PHE A 221 -1.44 12.23 -25.05
CA PHE A 221 -1.13 12.04 -23.64
C PHE A 221 -0.26 13.20 -23.13
N ASN A 222 -0.68 13.81 -22.03
CA ASN A 222 -0.02 14.94 -21.38
C ASN A 222 0.74 14.54 -20.11
N HIS A 223 0.17 13.63 -19.31
CA HIS A 223 0.68 13.15 -18.02
C HIS A 223 1.47 11.84 -18.13
N LEU A 224 1.17 10.99 -19.13
CA LEU A 224 1.91 9.73 -19.37
C LEU A 224 3.19 9.91 -20.17
N ARG A 225 3.60 11.15 -20.45
CA ARG A 225 4.87 11.43 -21.11
C ARG A 225 6.01 11.14 -20.14
N ARG A 226 6.94 10.25 -20.53
CA ARG A 226 8.23 10.13 -19.84
C ARG A 226 8.87 11.51 -19.79
N ALA A 227 9.32 11.92 -18.61
CA ALA A 227 10.14 13.12 -18.46
C ALA A 227 11.29 13.06 -19.49
N PRO A 228 11.64 14.18 -20.16
CA PRO A 228 12.80 14.19 -21.04
C PRO A 228 14.01 13.69 -20.25
N ARG A 229 14.77 12.74 -20.83
CA ARG A 229 16.04 12.32 -20.23
C ARG A 229 16.88 13.57 -19.94
N PRO A 230 17.51 13.68 -18.76
CA PRO A 230 18.51 14.73 -18.55
C PRO A 230 19.49 14.70 -19.72
N ALA A 231 19.79 15.86 -20.31
CA ALA A 231 20.82 15.95 -21.32
C ALA A 231 22.13 15.40 -20.71
N PRO A 232 22.88 14.54 -21.42
CA PRO A 232 24.17 14.08 -20.92
C PRO A 232 25.03 15.30 -20.61
N THR A 233 25.57 15.34 -19.39
CA THR A 233 26.52 16.36 -18.96
C THR A 233 27.67 16.37 -19.97
N PRO A 234 28.10 17.53 -20.49
CA PRO A 234 29.25 17.58 -21.39
C PRO A 234 30.46 16.98 -20.69
N ASP A 235 31.04 15.92 -21.27
CA ASP A 235 32.27 15.34 -20.76
C ASP A 235 33.31 16.45 -20.65
N THR A 236 33.85 16.64 -19.45
CA THR A 236 34.98 17.54 -19.24
C THR A 236 36.20 16.82 -19.84
N PRO A 237 36.85 17.37 -20.88
CA PRO A 237 38.04 16.73 -21.42
C PRO A 237 39.15 16.77 -20.38
N ALA A 238 39.77 15.60 -20.16
CA ALA A 238 40.98 15.42 -19.37
C ALA A 238 42.21 16.06 -20.03
#